data_AF-A0A2K3N7I2-F1
#
_entry.id   AF-A0A2K3N7I2-F1
#
_cell.length_a   1.000
_cell.length_b   1.000
_cell.length_c   1.000
_cell.angle_alpha   90.00
_cell.angle_beta   90.00
_cell.angle_gamma   90.00
#
_symmetry.space_group_name_H-M   'P 1'
#
loop_
_entity.id
_entity.type
_entity.pdbx_description
1 polymer ?
#
loop_
_entity_poly.entity_id
_entity_poly.type
_entity_poly.pdbx_seq_one_letter_code
_entity_poly.pdbx_strand_id
1 'polypeptide(L)'
;MESVEYQPNTRLAAVYFNGGNANLFRIHEQVSLSDLKQQLTQINRRLNFRDPRMVTDVEYRRPSGISNNGTMLFTHVKLHNNDDVRTMFSVFSEYRSYVPIELDAELVRSVENILSCMIRPTRPRTYDEIAALMVRPEEDEVYAVNLSDP
;
A
#
# COMPACT_ATOMS: atom_id res chain seq x y z
N MET A 1 28.40 -3.54 -6.00
CA MET A 1 27.85 -3.51 -4.63
C MET A 1 27.52 -2.05 -4.34
N GLU A 2 26.24 -1.72 -4.24
CA GLU A 2 25.81 -0.36 -3.89
C GLU A 2 26.18 -0.11 -2.42
N SER A 3 27.01 0.89 -2.17
CA SER A 3 27.38 1.34 -0.83
C SER A 3 26.13 1.81 -0.11
N VAL A 4 25.75 1.15 0.99
CA VAL A 4 24.68 1.64 1.87
C VAL A 4 25.22 2.89 2.58
N GLU A 5 25.00 4.04 1.97
CA GLU A 5 25.36 5.34 2.52
C GLU A 5 24.71 5.50 3.90
N TYR A 6 25.51 5.75 4.92
CA TYR A 6 25.01 5.96 6.28
C TYR A 6 24.19 7.25 6.31
N GLN A 7 22.87 7.11 6.37
CA GLN A 7 21.97 8.22 6.59
C GLN A 7 21.70 8.37 8.10
N PRO A 8 22.30 9.37 8.77
CA PRO A 8 22.02 9.62 10.19
C PRO A 8 20.53 9.89 10.40
N ASN A 9 20.00 9.54 11.58
CA ASN A 9 18.60 9.75 11.98
C ASN A 9 17.58 8.99 11.12
N THR A 10 17.91 7.75 10.73
CA THR A 10 16.95 6.85 10.07
C THR A 10 16.85 5.50 10.78
N ARG A 11 15.64 4.95 10.83
CA ARG A 11 15.37 3.61 11.37
C ARG A 11 14.83 2.67 10.31
N LEU A 12 15.20 1.40 10.43
CA LEU A 12 14.61 0.34 9.63
C LEU A 12 13.16 0.15 10.07
N ALA A 13 12.25 0.17 9.10
CA ALA A 13 10.83 -0.08 9.28
C ALA A 13 10.36 -1.15 8.31
N ALA A 14 9.51 -2.04 8.77
CA ALA A 14 8.72 -2.94 7.95
C ALA A 14 7.34 -2.31 7.74
N VAL A 15 7.01 -1.99 6.49
CA VAL A 15 5.78 -1.31 6.12
C VAL A 15 4.87 -2.25 5.35
N TYR A 16 3.65 -2.43 5.84
CA TYR A 16 2.61 -3.25 5.24
C TYR A 16 1.56 -2.33 4.62
N PHE A 17 1.57 -2.19 3.30
CA PHE A 17 0.57 -1.40 2.59
C PHE A 17 -0.71 -2.22 2.38
N ASN A 18 -1.85 -1.74 2.87
CA ASN A 18 -3.16 -2.39 2.78
C ASN A 18 -3.15 -3.88 3.20
N GLY A 19 -2.41 -4.23 4.26
CA GLY A 19 -2.29 -5.61 4.75
C GLY A 19 -1.52 -6.57 3.83
N GLY A 20 -0.78 -6.03 2.84
CA GLY A 20 0.09 -6.81 1.96
C GLY A 20 1.38 -7.29 2.63
N ASN A 21 2.39 -7.63 1.83
CA ASN A 21 3.70 -8.08 2.34
C ASN A 21 4.48 -6.95 3.02
N ALA A 22 5.35 -7.32 3.96
CA ALA A 22 6.29 -6.40 4.59
C ALA A 22 7.27 -5.84 3.57
N ASN A 23 7.43 -4.51 3.54
CA ASN A 23 8.44 -3.84 2.74
C ASN A 23 9.43 -3.12 3.67
N LEU A 24 10.72 -3.47 3.57
CA LEU A 24 11.75 -2.94 4.46
C LEU A 24 12.34 -1.64 3.91
N PHE A 25 12.22 -0.55 4.68
CA PHE A 25 12.74 0.76 4.32
C PHE A 25 13.37 1.49 5.50
N ARG A 26 14.21 2.48 5.20
CA ARG A 26 14.66 3.46 6.18
C ARG A 26 13.68 4.62 6.23
N ILE A 27 13.14 4.92 7.40
CA ILE A 27 12.31 6.10 7.66
C ILE A 27 13.07 7.09 8.54
N HIS A 28 12.86 8.39 8.32
CA HIS A 28 13.48 9.40 9.16
C HIS A 28 12.90 9.42 10.58
N GLU A 29 13.78 9.58 11.56
CA GLU A 29 13.41 9.81 12.96
C GLU A 29 12.97 11.26 13.17
N GLN A 30 12.23 11.51 14.26
CA GLN A 30 11.81 12.86 14.70
C GLN A 30 10.97 13.62 13.67
N VAL A 31 10.14 12.89 12.94
CA VAL A 31 9.25 13.43 11.92
C VAL A 31 7.84 13.68 12.47
N SER A 32 7.11 14.62 11.87
CA SER A 32 5.68 14.75 12.12
C SER A 32 4.90 13.57 11.52
N LEU A 33 3.64 13.38 11.94
CA LEU A 33 2.76 12.38 11.33
C LEU A 33 2.53 12.65 9.83
N SER A 34 2.41 13.92 9.44
CA SER A 34 2.30 14.30 8.03
C SER A 34 3.54 13.93 7.23
N ASP A 35 4.74 14.18 7.77
CA ASP A 35 6.00 13.84 7.11
C ASP A 35 6.18 12.32 7.00
N LEU A 36 5.75 11.56 8.02
CA LEU A 36 5.74 10.10 7.97
C LEU A 36 4.82 9.61 6.86
N LYS A 37 3.56 10.07 6.81
CA LYS A 37 2.60 9.70 5.74
C LYS A 37 3.12 10.07 4.35
N GLN A 38 3.78 11.23 4.22
CA GLN A 38 4.39 11.66 2.97
C GLN A 38 5.55 10.73 2.55
N GLN A 39 6.45 10.38 3.47
CA GLN A 39 7.53 9.43 3.21
C GLN A 39 6.99 8.08 2.76
N LEU A 40 6.00 7.52 3.48
CA LEU A 40 5.38 6.24 3.11
C LEU A 40 4.67 6.32 1.75
N THR A 41 4.04 7.45 1.43
CA THR A 41 3.45 7.69 0.10
C THR A 41 4.52 7.71 -0.99
N GLN A 42 5.67 8.36 -0.75
CA GLN A 42 6.78 8.39 -1.71
C GLN A 42 7.37 6.99 -1.92
N ILE A 43 7.50 6.21 -0.84
CA ILE A 43 7.91 4.81 -0.89
C ILE A 43 6.94 3.99 -1.74
N ASN A 44 5.62 4.11 -1.51
CA ASN A 44 4.62 3.41 -2.32
C ASN A 44 4.73 3.77 -3.81
N ARG A 45 4.93 5.05 -4.16
CA ARG A 45 5.10 5.49 -5.55
C ARG A 45 6.35 4.93 -6.23
N ARG A 46 7.41 4.63 -5.45
CA ARG A 46 8.63 3.98 -5.95
C ARG A 46 8.40 2.49 -6.18
N LEU A 47 7.70 1.83 -5.27
CA LEU A 47 7.34 0.40 -5.41
C LEU A 47 6.34 0.15 -6.53
N ASN A 48 5.28 0.97 -6.56
CA ASN A 48 4.17 0.88 -7.48
C ASN A 48 4.20 2.11 -8.38
N PHE A 49 4.94 2.01 -9.49
CA PHE A 49 5.15 3.12 -10.41
C PHE A 49 3.81 3.74 -10.84
N ARG A 50 3.69 5.06 -10.65
CA ARG A 50 2.47 5.86 -10.93
C ARG A 50 1.23 5.48 -10.14
N ASP A 51 1.34 4.75 -9.03
CA ASP A 51 0.20 4.57 -8.14
C ASP A 51 -0.23 5.93 -7.54
N PRO A 52 -1.45 6.42 -7.84
CA PRO A 52 -1.89 7.71 -7.37
C PRO A 52 -2.39 7.67 -5.91
N ARG A 53 -2.40 6.50 -5.27
CA ARG A 53 -2.81 6.37 -3.86
C ARG A 53 -1.83 7.07 -2.93
N MET A 54 -2.37 7.61 -1.85
CA MET A 54 -1.65 8.28 -0.78
C MET A 54 -1.97 7.61 0.55
N VAL A 55 -1.02 7.67 1.48
CA VAL A 55 -1.21 7.13 2.82
C VAL A 55 -2.11 8.05 3.62
N THR A 56 -3.29 7.57 4.00
CA THR A 56 -4.28 8.32 4.79
C THR A 56 -4.18 8.00 6.27
N ASP A 57 -3.90 6.74 6.61
CA ASP A 57 -3.80 6.26 7.98
C ASP A 57 -2.58 5.36 8.16
N VAL A 58 -2.05 5.38 9.39
CA VAL A 58 -0.90 4.57 9.79
C VAL A 58 -1.18 3.98 11.17
N GLU A 59 -1.03 2.68 11.29
CA GLU A 59 -1.03 1.99 12.57
C GLU A 59 0.36 1.46 12.88
N TYR A 60 0.81 1.70 14.10
CA TYR A 60 2.01 1.12 14.65
C TYR A 60 1.68 -0.23 15.28
N ARG A 61 2.35 -1.29 14.83
CA ARG A 61 2.34 -2.57 15.54
C ARG A 61 3.31 -2.44 16.71
N ARG A 62 2.76 -2.03 17.85
CA ARG A 62 3.51 -1.79 19.08
C ARG A 62 3.89 -3.12 19.73
N PRO A 63 5.18 -3.38 20.01
CA PRO A 63 5.59 -4.48 20.86
C PRO A 63 4.92 -4.38 22.23
N SER A 64 4.28 -5.46 22.65
CA SER A 64 3.54 -5.55 23.92
C SER A 64 4.16 -6.55 24.91
N GLY A 65 5.15 -7.33 24.45
CA GLY A 65 5.86 -8.31 25.25
C GLY A 65 6.36 -9.48 24.43
N ILE A 66 6.77 -10.54 25.12
CA ILE A 66 7.21 -11.80 24.53
C ILE A 66 6.30 -12.90 25.09
N SER A 67 5.75 -13.72 24.20
CA SER A 67 4.94 -14.87 24.60
C SER A 67 5.79 -16.00 25.19
N ASN A 68 5.14 -16.99 25.81
CA ASN A 68 5.83 -18.11 26.48
C ASN A 68 6.74 -18.93 25.55
N ASN A 69 6.53 -18.88 24.23
CA ASN A 69 7.37 -19.56 23.24
C ASN A 69 8.50 -18.68 22.67
N GLY A 70 8.69 -17.46 23.19
CA GLY A 70 9.70 -16.52 22.70
C GLY A 70 9.27 -15.63 21.53
N THR A 71 8.03 -15.71 21.08
CA THR A 71 7.53 -14.89 19.96
C THR A 71 7.11 -13.50 20.46
N MET A 72 7.57 -12.45 19.77
CA MET A 72 7.19 -11.06 20.08
C MET A 72 5.70 -10.84 19.78
N LEU A 73 4.99 -10.27 20.74
CA LEU A 73 3.57 -9.95 20.62
C LEU A 73 3.38 -8.48 20.26
N PHE A 74 2.42 -8.21 19.38
CA PHE A 74 2.13 -6.87 18.91
C PHE A 74 0.68 -6.47 19.20
N THR A 75 0.49 -5.20 19.50
CA THR A 75 -0.81 -4.53 19.57
C THR A 75 -0.85 -3.42 18.53
N HIS A 76 -1.96 -3.30 17.82
CA HIS A 76 -2.15 -2.24 16.83
C HIS A 76 -2.50 -0.92 17.51
N VAL A 77 -1.76 0.13 17.19
CA VAL A 77 -1.96 1.48 17.72
C VAL A 77 -2.06 2.45 16.56
N LYS A 78 -3.25 3.02 16.34
CA LYS A 78 -3.44 4.05 15.32
C LYS A 78 -2.74 5.35 15.72
N LEU A 79 -1.92 5.88 14.81
CA LEU A 79 -1.19 7.13 15.01
C LEU A 79 -2.08 8.31 14.60
N HIS A 80 -2.58 9.08 15.57
CA HIS A 80 -3.50 10.19 15.34
C HIS A 80 -2.79 11.54 15.27
N ASN A 81 -1.68 11.70 16.00
CA ASN A 81 -0.97 12.97 16.11
C ASN A 81 0.56 12.79 16.21
N ASN A 82 1.27 13.92 16.31
CA ASN A 82 2.73 13.94 16.39
C ASN A 82 3.28 13.37 17.71
N ASP A 83 2.51 13.42 18.79
CA ASP A 83 2.91 12.84 20.06
C ASP A 83 2.84 11.31 20.00
N ASP A 84 1.85 10.72 19.31
CA ASP A 84 1.80 9.28 19.06
C ASP A 84 3.03 8.79 18.26
N VAL A 85 3.45 9.55 17.24
CA VAL A 85 4.67 9.26 16.46
C VAL A 85 5.91 9.34 17.35
N ARG A 86 5.98 10.34 18.24
CA ARG A 86 7.08 10.45 19.21
C ARG A 86 7.10 9.25 20.16
N THR A 87 5.94 8.87 20.71
CA THR A 87 5.79 7.70 21.57
C THR A 87 6.18 6.42 20.84
N MET A 88 5.82 6.25 19.57
CA MET A 88 6.26 5.11 18.75
C MET A 88 7.80 5.00 18.72
N PHE A 89 8.52 6.09 18.44
CA PHE A 89 9.98 6.07 18.43
C PHE A 89 10.57 5.84 19.83
N SER A 90 9.98 6.43 20.88
CA SER A 90 10.40 6.20 22.26
C SER A 90 10.24 4.73 22.67
N VAL A 91 9.07 4.13 22.46
CA VAL A 91 8.82 2.71 22.74
C VAL A 91 9.79 1.84 21.95
N PHE A 92 9.96 2.10 20.65
CA PHE A 92 10.91 1.34 19.84
C PHE A 92 12.34 1.36 20.41
N SER A 93 12.79 2.51 20.93
CA SER A 93 14.13 2.62 21.52
C SER A 93 14.34 1.75 22.77
N GLU A 94 13.27 1.43 23.51
CA GLU A 94 13.31 0.59 24.72
C GLU A 94 13.48 -0.90 24.39
N TYR A 95 12.88 -1.39 23.29
CA TYR A 95 12.81 -2.82 22.96
C TYR A 95 14.09 -3.40 22.35
N ARG A 96 15.22 -2.66 22.44
CA ARG A 96 16.51 -2.93 21.79
C ARG A 96 16.36 -3.07 20.28
N SER A 97 17.12 -2.27 19.54
CA SER A 97 17.03 -2.02 18.10
C SER A 97 17.33 -3.21 17.16
N TYR A 98 16.98 -4.45 17.52
CA TYR A 98 17.18 -5.66 16.71
C TYR A 98 16.04 -5.96 15.74
N VAL A 99 14.84 -5.42 15.97
CA VAL A 99 13.68 -5.56 15.07
C VAL A 99 13.39 -4.24 14.34
N PRO A 100 12.81 -4.26 13.14
CA PRO A 100 12.31 -3.05 12.48
C PRO A 100 11.11 -2.45 13.23
N ILE A 101 10.84 -1.16 13.02
CA ILE A 101 9.55 -0.56 13.38
C ILE A 101 8.49 -1.15 12.44
N GLU A 102 7.42 -1.73 12.98
CA GLU A 102 6.35 -2.30 12.16
C GLU A 102 5.17 -1.34 11.99
N LEU A 103 4.83 -1.02 10.73
CA LEU A 103 3.79 -0.06 10.36
C LEU A 103 2.80 -0.67 9.36
N ASP A 104 1.51 -0.61 9.67
CA ASP A 104 0.44 -0.81 8.70
C ASP A 104 0.04 0.54 8.11
N ALA A 105 0.06 0.66 6.78
CA ALA A 105 -0.28 1.90 6.08
C ALA A 105 -1.48 1.69 5.15
N GLU A 106 -2.52 2.50 5.33
CA GLU A 106 -3.69 2.49 4.46
C GLU A 106 -3.49 3.45 3.30
N LEU A 107 -3.66 2.93 2.08
CA LEU A 107 -3.53 3.66 0.82
C LEU A 107 -4.90 3.91 0.18
N VAL A 108 -5.25 5.19 0.06
CA VAL A 108 -6.51 5.63 -0.56
C VAL A 108 -6.21 6.56 -1.74
N ARG A 109 -7.05 6.53 -2.78
CA ARG A 109 -6.97 7.51 -3.88
C ARG A 109 -7.72 8.77 -3.48
N SER A 110 -7.13 9.94 -3.68
CA SER A 110 -7.87 11.20 -3.56
C SER A 110 -8.98 11.29 -4.61
N VAL A 111 -10.00 12.10 -4.35
CA VAL A 111 -11.09 12.33 -5.31
C VAL A 111 -10.53 12.88 -6.62
N GLU A 112 -9.59 13.82 -6.56
CA GLU A 112 -8.94 14.41 -7.74
C GLU A 112 -8.17 13.36 -8.54
N ASN A 113 -7.48 12.45 -7.85
CA ASN A 113 -6.76 11.34 -8.48
C ASN A 113 -7.71 10.31 -9.11
N ILE A 114 -8.85 10.06 -8.48
CA ILE A 114 -9.90 9.25 -9.10
C ILE A 114 -10.41 9.95 -10.36
N LEU A 115 -10.76 11.25 -10.25
CA LEU A 115 -11.29 12.03 -11.36
C LEU A 115 -10.29 12.17 -12.52
N SER A 116 -8.99 12.25 -12.25
CA SER A 116 -7.95 12.33 -13.29
C SER A 116 -7.68 10.99 -13.97
N CYS A 117 -7.91 9.87 -13.28
CA CYS A 117 -7.89 8.54 -13.88
C CYS A 117 -9.15 8.22 -14.69
N MET A 118 -10.26 8.96 -14.50
CA MET A 118 -11.42 8.83 -15.37
C MET A 118 -11.04 9.40 -16.74
N ILE A 119 -10.87 8.52 -17.73
CA ILE A 119 -10.70 8.92 -19.12
C ILE A 119 -11.92 9.75 -19.48
N ARG A 120 -11.76 11.07 -19.57
CA ARG A 120 -12.73 11.90 -20.28
C ARG A 120 -12.61 11.50 -21.74
N PRO A 121 -13.65 10.91 -22.36
CA PRO A 121 -13.57 10.69 -23.79
C PRO A 121 -13.41 12.08 -24.43
N THR A 122 -12.33 12.27 -25.19
CA THR A 122 -11.92 13.55 -25.81
C THR A 122 -13.01 14.15 -26.68
N ARG A 123 -13.96 13.32 -27.08
CA ARG A 123 -15.28 13.68 -27.57
C ARG A 123 -16.31 12.72 -26.98
N PRO A 124 -17.58 13.09 -26.84
CA PRO A 124 -18.65 12.13 -26.60
C PRO A 124 -18.52 10.97 -27.60
N ARG A 125 -18.63 9.72 -27.12
CA ARG A 125 -18.73 8.58 -28.04
C ARG A 125 -20.00 8.76 -28.85
N THR A 126 -19.92 8.52 -30.16
CA THR A 126 -21.12 8.51 -30.99
C THR A 126 -22.00 7.33 -30.61
N TYR A 127 -23.29 7.39 -30.97
CA TYR A 127 -24.21 6.28 -30.73
C TYR A 127 -23.67 4.97 -31.33
N ASP A 128 -23.13 5.03 -32.55
CA ASP A 128 -22.57 3.86 -33.25
C ASP A 128 -21.36 3.26 -32.52
N GLU A 129 -20.49 4.10 -31.95
CA GLU A 129 -19.32 3.64 -31.17
C GLU A 129 -19.73 2.94 -29.87
N ILE A 130 -20.83 3.38 -29.25
CA ILE A 130 -21.38 2.72 -28.06
C ILE A 130 -22.08 1.42 -28.47
N ALA A 131 -22.88 1.44 -29.53
CA ALA A 131 -23.60 0.28 -30.04
C ALA A 131 -22.63 -0.83 -30.43
N ALA A 132 -21.54 -0.53 -31.14
CA ALA A 132 -20.52 -1.50 -31.54
C ALA A 132 -19.85 -2.22 -30.36
N LEU A 133 -19.71 -1.55 -29.20
CA LEU A 133 -19.17 -2.15 -27.97
C LEU A 133 -20.20 -2.98 -27.20
N MET A 134 -21.50 -2.78 -27.45
CA MET A 134 -22.59 -3.52 -26.81
C MET A 134 -23.08 -4.70 -27.64
N VAL A 135 -22.56 -4.89 -28.87
CA VAL A 135 -22.81 -6.09 -29.66
C VAL A 135 -22.18 -7.27 -28.93
N ARG A 136 -23.04 -8.19 -28.47
CA ARG A 136 -22.60 -9.47 -27.91
C ARG A 136 -21.84 -10.23 -29.01
N PRO A 137 -20.68 -10.84 -28.72
CA PRO A 137 -20.06 -11.75 -29.69
C PRO A 137 -21.08 -12.83 -30.03
N GLU A 138 -21.27 -13.10 -31.33
CA GLU A 138 -22.09 -14.23 -31.77
C GLU A 138 -21.55 -15.49 -31.10
N GLU A 139 -22.44 -16.22 -30.43
CA GLU A 139 -22.09 -17.52 -29.87
C GLU A 139 -21.69 -18.39 -31.06
N ASP A 140 -20.39 -18.73 -31.15
CA ASP A 140 -19.87 -19.64 -32.16
C ASP A 140 -20.74 -20.91 -32.14
N GLU A 141 -21.56 -21.09 -33.17
CA GLU A 141 -22.39 -22.28 -33.32
C GLU A 141 -21.45 -23.48 -33.40
N VAL A 142 -21.35 -24.22 -32.30
CA VAL A 142 -20.61 -25.47 -32.22
C VAL A 142 -21.37 -26.44 -33.12
N TYR A 143 -20.88 -26.66 -34.35
CA TYR A 143 -21.44 -27.66 -35.25
C TYR A 143 -21.51 -29.00 -34.52
N ALA A 144 -22.73 -29.41 -34.19
CA ALA A 144 -22.99 -30.72 -33.63
C ALA A 144 -22.54 -31.76 -34.65
N VAL A 145 -21.48 -32.50 -34.32
CA VAL A 145 -21.05 -33.68 -35.07
C VAL A 145 -22.16 -34.72 -34.91
N ASN A 146 -23.00 -34.87 -35.93
CA ASN A 146 -24.00 -35.94 -35.99
C ASN A 146 -23.29 -37.28 -36.21
N LEU A 147 -23.02 -37.97 -35.10
CA LEU A 147 -22.67 -39.39 -35.06
C LEU A 147 -23.97 -40.21 -35.09
N SER A 148 -24.47 -40.56 -36.27
CA SER A 148 -25.43 -41.65 -36.55
C SER A 148 -25.50 -41.87 -38.08
N ASP A 149 -24.60 -42.66 -38.68
CA ASP A 149 -24.70 -44.12 -39.00
C ASP A 149 -25.71 -44.49 -40.10
N PRO A 150 -25.41 -45.47 -40.99
CA PRO A 150 -25.01 -46.84 -40.62
C PRO A 150 -23.66 -47.35 -41.17
#